data_AF-A0A6B3FIS7-F1
#
_entry.id   AF-A0A6B3FIS7-F1
#
_cell.length_a   1.000
_cell.length_b   1.000
_cell.length_c   1.000
_cell.angle_alpha   90.00
_cell.angle_beta   90.00
_cell.angle_gamma   90.00
#
_symmetry.space_group_name_H-M   'P 1'
#
loop_
_entity.id
_entity.type
_entity.pdbx_description
1 polymer ?
#
loop_
_entity_poly.entity_id
_entity_poly.type
_entity_poly.pdbx_seq_one_letter_code
_entity_poly.pdbx_strand_id
1 'polypeptide(L)'
;RDYLKLKESLLPYQYSYAHEATKTGVGMVRPLVLEYPDDPKASTEAAKYEFLSGEHFLVAPVYQDTTERKDIYLPKGTWIDYWSGRTYQGPTTIDSYSAPLDTLPLFVKAGAAVPMWPGIRSYRDRTADSPLAWDVYPQGNTSFTLYEDDGVTRQHRDGKYATQRADVRAPKHGAGDVSVTINESRGSFTGKQTSRPYEFTVHTGSEPRVVKLDRTLPALTSKAAYDKAHQGWWYDRDDRGGVVHVKTAPLSTAKKFTVKLLGTSAVGGKKASAAAALTAPTGQEAGAGTPGTVQVDVTAGRSDLTDTTVSLQVPEGWQTATAK
;
A
#
# COMPACT_ATOMS: atom_id res chain seq x y z
N ARG A 1 -18.55 4.18 5.02
CA ARG A 1 -18.36 5.40 4.19
C ARG A 1 -16.98 5.43 3.55
N ASP A 2 -15.91 5.11 4.28
CA ASP A 2 -14.54 5.23 3.76
C ASP A 2 -14.22 4.23 2.64
N TYR A 3 -14.75 3.00 2.71
CA TYR A 3 -14.65 2.04 1.60
C TYR A 3 -15.28 2.51 0.29
N LEU A 4 -16.38 3.27 0.35
CA LEU A 4 -16.98 3.84 -0.87
C LEU A 4 -16.08 4.91 -1.46
N LYS A 5 -15.48 5.77 -0.62
CA LYS A 5 -14.49 6.75 -1.10
C LYS A 5 -13.25 6.08 -1.68
N LEU A 6 -12.79 5.00 -1.06
CA LEU A 6 -11.65 4.22 -1.56
C LEU A 6 -11.99 3.61 -2.93
N LYS A 7 -13.17 3.00 -3.07
CA LYS A 7 -13.66 2.47 -4.35
C LYS A 7 -13.69 3.54 -5.44
N GLU A 8 -14.27 4.70 -5.16
CA GLU A 8 -14.32 5.82 -6.11
C GLU A 8 -12.91 6.33 -6.44
N SER A 9 -12.02 6.40 -5.45
CA SER A 9 -10.63 6.81 -5.68
C SER A 9 -9.86 5.82 -6.55
N LEU A 10 -10.17 4.52 -6.46
CA LEU A 10 -9.56 3.46 -7.25
C LEU A 10 -10.14 3.31 -8.67
N LEU A 11 -11.12 4.13 -9.06
CA LEU A 11 -11.76 4.01 -10.38
C LEU A 11 -10.76 3.98 -11.56
N PRO A 12 -9.65 4.75 -11.59
CA PRO A 12 -8.66 4.67 -12.68
C PRO A 12 -8.01 3.30 -12.80
N TYR A 13 -7.65 2.70 -11.66
CA TYR A 13 -7.07 1.36 -11.59
C TYR A 13 -8.07 0.31 -12.07
N GLN A 14 -9.28 0.34 -11.51
CA GLN A 14 -10.35 -0.62 -11.83
C GLN A 14 -10.76 -0.52 -13.31
N TYR A 15 -10.85 0.70 -13.84
CA TYR A 15 -11.25 0.95 -15.22
C TYR A 15 -10.20 0.48 -16.23
N SER A 16 -8.92 0.57 -15.87
CA SER A 16 -7.83 0.03 -16.69
C SER A 16 -7.92 -1.50 -16.81
N TYR A 17 -8.25 -2.21 -15.73
CA TYR A 17 -8.52 -3.65 -15.78
C TYR A 17 -9.83 -4.00 -16.47
N ALA A 18 -10.86 -3.15 -16.38
CA ALA A 18 -12.08 -3.32 -17.16
C ALA A 18 -11.79 -3.23 -18.66
N HIS A 19 -10.90 -2.33 -19.09
CA HIS A 19 -10.43 -2.27 -20.47
C HIS A 19 -9.66 -3.54 -20.86
N GLU A 20 -8.73 -4.01 -20.01
CA GLU A 20 -8.00 -5.26 -20.25
C GLU A 20 -8.95 -6.43 -20.51
N ALA A 21 -10.01 -6.56 -19.70
CA ALA A 21 -11.02 -7.60 -19.87
C ALA A 21 -11.69 -7.57 -21.25
N THR A 22 -11.85 -6.39 -21.88
CA THR A 22 -12.38 -6.30 -23.25
C THR A 22 -11.42 -6.83 -24.32
N LYS A 23 -10.14 -7.01 -23.98
CA LYS A 23 -9.08 -7.48 -24.89
C LYS A 23 -8.71 -8.93 -24.64
N THR A 24 -8.61 -9.32 -23.37
CA THR A 24 -8.07 -10.63 -22.95
C THR A 24 -9.13 -11.57 -22.38
N GLY A 25 -10.30 -11.03 -21.97
CA GLY A 25 -11.29 -11.76 -21.19
C GLY A 25 -10.95 -11.87 -19.70
N VAL A 26 -9.76 -11.44 -19.27
CA VAL A 26 -9.34 -11.49 -17.86
C VAL A 26 -9.91 -10.29 -17.12
N GLY A 27 -10.84 -10.55 -16.21
CA GLY A 27 -11.50 -9.53 -15.38
C GLY A 27 -10.61 -8.96 -14.27
N MET A 28 -11.17 -8.01 -13.53
CA MET A 28 -10.53 -7.40 -12.36
C MET A 28 -10.45 -8.35 -11.17
N VAL A 29 -11.45 -9.21 -10.94
CA VAL A 29 -11.43 -10.19 -9.86
C VAL A 29 -10.73 -11.45 -10.37
N ARG A 30 -9.62 -11.82 -9.75
CA ARG A 30 -8.71 -12.87 -10.23
C ARG A 30 -8.44 -13.88 -9.11
N PRO A 31 -8.73 -15.18 -9.33
CA PRO A 31 -8.37 -16.20 -8.34
C PRO A 31 -6.85 -16.35 -8.29
N LEU A 32 -6.30 -16.76 -7.14
CA LEU A 32 -4.85 -16.84 -6.96
C LEU A 32 -4.21 -17.82 -7.97
N VAL A 33 -4.86 -18.94 -8.29
CA VAL A 33 -4.37 -19.91 -9.29
C VAL A 33 -4.16 -19.32 -10.69
N LEU A 34 -4.90 -18.27 -11.05
CA LEU A 34 -4.71 -17.60 -12.35
C LEU A 34 -3.37 -16.86 -12.41
N GLU A 35 -2.99 -16.21 -11.31
CA GLU A 35 -1.80 -15.35 -11.22
C GLU A 35 -0.57 -16.11 -10.67
N TYR A 36 -0.80 -17.23 -10.00
CA TYR A 36 0.22 -18.11 -9.42
C TYR A 36 -0.06 -19.58 -9.75
N PRO A 37 0.00 -19.98 -11.04
CA PRO A 37 -0.37 -21.34 -11.48
C PRO A 37 0.54 -22.44 -10.91
N ASP A 38 1.81 -22.11 -10.62
CA ASP A 38 2.78 -23.05 -10.06
C ASP A 38 2.78 -23.08 -8.52
N ASP A 39 1.92 -22.28 -7.87
CA ASP A 39 1.79 -22.28 -6.41
C ASP A 39 0.86 -23.42 -5.96
N PRO A 40 1.38 -24.42 -5.21
CA PRO A 40 0.61 -25.61 -4.85
C PRO A 40 -0.57 -25.31 -3.91
N LYS A 41 -0.59 -24.14 -3.23
CA LYS A 41 -1.71 -23.74 -2.37
C LYS A 41 -2.77 -22.92 -3.13
N ALA A 42 -2.39 -22.24 -4.20
CA ALA A 42 -3.26 -21.29 -4.91
C ALA A 42 -4.51 -21.92 -5.54
N SER A 43 -4.47 -23.23 -5.82
CA SER A 43 -5.60 -24.00 -6.35
C SER A 43 -6.33 -24.85 -5.30
N THR A 44 -6.08 -24.64 -4.01
CA THR A 44 -6.63 -25.45 -2.91
C THR A 44 -7.56 -24.65 -2.01
N GLU A 45 -8.19 -25.31 -1.03
CA GLU A 45 -9.01 -24.65 0.00
C GLU A 45 -8.22 -23.56 0.77
N ALA A 46 -6.89 -23.63 0.80
CA ALA A 46 -6.04 -22.64 1.45
C ALA A 46 -6.14 -21.23 0.85
N ALA A 47 -6.58 -21.11 -0.42
CA ALA A 47 -6.70 -19.84 -1.15
C ALA A 47 -8.15 -19.47 -1.49
N LYS A 48 -9.13 -20.19 -0.91
CA LYS A 48 -10.53 -20.17 -1.33
C LYS A 48 -11.25 -18.85 -1.08
N TYR A 49 -10.87 -18.15 -0.01
CA TYR A 49 -11.63 -17.01 0.51
C TYR A 49 -10.94 -15.67 0.27
N GLU A 50 -9.91 -15.66 -0.57
CA GLU A 50 -9.20 -14.47 -0.99
C GLU A 50 -9.08 -14.46 -2.51
N PHE A 51 -8.99 -13.26 -3.05
CA PHE A 51 -8.84 -13.03 -4.48
C PHE A 51 -7.99 -11.81 -4.72
N LEU A 52 -7.45 -11.70 -5.92
CA LEU A 52 -6.80 -10.48 -6.39
C LEU A 52 -7.80 -9.55 -7.06
N SER A 53 -7.68 -8.26 -6.77
CA SER A 53 -8.33 -7.16 -7.49
C SER A 53 -7.28 -6.48 -8.37
N GLY A 54 -7.32 -6.77 -9.66
CA GLY A 54 -6.21 -6.56 -10.58
C GLY A 54 -5.02 -7.46 -10.21
N GLU A 55 -3.79 -7.00 -10.44
CA GLU A 55 -2.56 -7.77 -10.10
C GLU A 55 -1.98 -7.39 -8.75
N HIS A 56 -2.45 -6.28 -8.16
CA HIS A 56 -1.75 -5.60 -7.08
C HIS A 56 -2.44 -5.67 -5.73
N PHE A 57 -3.77 -5.85 -5.67
CA PHE A 57 -4.48 -5.94 -4.39
C PHE A 57 -4.92 -7.37 -4.10
N LEU A 58 -4.57 -7.91 -2.95
CA LEU A 58 -5.17 -9.13 -2.40
C LEU A 58 -6.21 -8.76 -1.37
N VAL A 59 -7.44 -9.22 -1.59
CA VAL A 59 -8.60 -8.97 -0.76
C VAL A 59 -8.97 -10.27 -0.06
N ALA A 60 -9.03 -10.27 1.27
CA ALA A 60 -9.44 -11.43 2.06
C ALA A 60 -10.65 -11.07 2.95
N PRO A 61 -11.89 -11.16 2.43
CA PRO A 61 -13.08 -10.83 3.18
C PRO A 61 -13.22 -11.59 4.51
N VAL A 62 -13.82 -10.92 5.48
CA VAL A 62 -14.33 -11.55 6.71
C VAL A 62 -15.73 -12.07 6.42
N TYR A 63 -15.91 -13.39 6.50
CA TYR A 63 -17.16 -14.08 6.14
C TYR A 63 -17.78 -14.85 7.33
N GLN A 64 -17.17 -14.74 8.51
CA GLN A 64 -17.65 -15.30 9.77
C GLN A 64 -17.89 -14.18 10.77
N ASP A 65 -18.72 -14.43 11.77
CA ASP A 65 -18.89 -13.52 12.90
C ASP A 65 -17.68 -13.63 13.84
N THR A 66 -16.62 -12.88 13.51
CA THR A 66 -15.34 -12.88 14.22
C THR A 66 -14.66 -11.50 14.08
N THR A 67 -13.85 -11.15 15.06
CA THR A 67 -12.98 -9.96 15.02
C THR A 67 -11.55 -10.29 14.59
N GLU A 68 -11.28 -11.57 14.30
CA GLU A 68 -10.00 -12.07 13.82
C GLU A 68 -10.22 -12.97 12.59
N ARG A 69 -9.55 -12.63 11.48
CA ARG A 69 -9.52 -13.45 10.28
C ARG A 69 -8.29 -14.35 10.31
N LYS A 70 -8.53 -15.65 10.40
CA LYS A 70 -7.52 -16.72 10.32
C LYS A 70 -7.34 -17.18 8.89
N ASP A 71 -6.30 -17.96 8.57
CA ASP A 71 -6.15 -18.61 7.26
C ASP A 71 -6.18 -17.65 6.06
N ILE A 72 -5.47 -16.52 6.11
CA ILE A 72 -5.26 -15.67 4.93
C ILE A 72 -3.98 -16.13 4.23
N TYR A 73 -4.06 -16.74 3.05
CA TYR A 73 -2.87 -17.10 2.29
C TYR A 73 -2.37 -15.94 1.44
N LEU A 74 -1.11 -15.57 1.64
CA LEU A 74 -0.38 -14.62 0.81
C LEU A 74 0.60 -15.41 -0.07
N PRO A 75 0.45 -15.40 -1.40
CA PRO A 75 1.32 -16.15 -2.30
C PRO A 75 2.70 -15.49 -2.41
N LYS A 76 3.62 -16.08 -3.18
CA LYS A 76 4.98 -15.59 -3.36
C LYS A 76 5.05 -14.09 -3.72
N GLY A 77 5.77 -13.32 -2.91
CA GLY A 77 5.95 -11.88 -3.10
C GLY A 77 6.11 -11.15 -1.76
N THR A 78 6.41 -9.86 -1.80
CA THR A 78 6.29 -9.01 -0.62
C THR A 78 4.92 -8.35 -0.65
N TRP A 79 4.16 -8.48 0.43
CA TRP A 79 2.79 -7.96 0.58
C TRP A 79 2.75 -6.93 1.70
N ILE A 80 1.98 -5.87 1.52
CA ILE A 80 1.87 -4.77 2.47
C ILE A 80 0.41 -4.64 2.88
N ASP A 81 0.11 -4.77 4.16
CA ASP A 81 -1.22 -4.43 4.68
C ASP A 81 -1.52 -2.95 4.38
N TYR A 82 -2.60 -2.71 3.63
CA TYR A 82 -2.98 -1.40 3.11
C TYR A 82 -3.24 -0.37 4.22
N TRP A 83 -3.69 -0.83 5.39
CA TRP A 83 -4.09 0.02 6.51
C TRP A 83 -2.93 0.29 7.45
N SER A 84 -2.19 -0.75 7.81
CA SER A 84 -1.15 -0.66 8.84
C SER A 84 0.26 -0.42 8.28
N GLY A 85 0.46 -0.67 6.98
CA GLY A 85 1.78 -0.65 6.35
C GLY A 85 2.64 -1.85 6.72
N ARG A 86 2.10 -2.84 7.45
CA ARG A 86 2.85 -4.03 7.85
C ARG A 86 3.24 -4.85 6.63
N THR A 87 4.51 -5.24 6.56
CA THR A 87 5.04 -6.02 5.44
C THR A 87 5.08 -7.51 5.78
N TYR A 88 4.60 -8.35 4.87
CA TYR A 88 4.62 -9.81 4.93
C TYR A 88 5.41 -10.37 3.75
N GLN A 89 6.25 -11.37 4.01
CA GLN A 89 6.95 -12.10 2.96
C GLN A 89 6.18 -13.39 2.66
N GLY A 90 5.56 -13.45 1.49
CA GLY A 90 4.94 -14.67 0.97
C GLY A 90 5.97 -15.60 0.30
N PRO A 91 5.66 -16.90 0.13
CA PRO A 91 4.40 -17.53 0.49
C PRO A 91 4.25 -17.71 2.01
N THR A 92 3.13 -17.30 2.59
CA THR A 92 2.84 -17.45 4.03
C THR A 92 1.33 -17.45 4.27
N THR A 93 0.91 -18.04 5.39
CA THR A 93 -0.47 -17.94 5.88
C THR A 93 -0.48 -17.03 7.11
N ILE A 94 -1.43 -16.11 7.20
CA ILE A 94 -1.66 -15.27 8.38
C ILE A 94 -2.84 -15.88 9.15
N ASP A 95 -2.57 -16.38 10.35
CA ASP A 95 -3.56 -17.12 11.15
C ASP A 95 -4.25 -16.27 12.23
N SER A 96 -3.85 -15.01 12.39
CA SER A 96 -4.39 -14.10 13.42
C SER A 96 -4.41 -12.64 12.95
N TYR A 97 -5.10 -12.36 11.84
CA TYR A 97 -5.28 -10.99 11.39
C TYR A 97 -6.42 -10.31 12.16
N SER A 98 -6.13 -9.22 12.87
CA SER A 98 -7.15 -8.41 13.54
C SER A 98 -8.03 -7.69 12.51
N ALA A 99 -9.28 -8.09 12.42
CA ALA A 99 -10.29 -7.54 11.51
C ALA A 99 -11.55 -7.19 12.29
N PRO A 100 -11.53 -6.09 13.08
CA PRO A 100 -12.76 -5.54 13.65
C PRO A 100 -13.76 -5.20 12.54
N LEU A 101 -15.02 -4.96 12.91
CA LEU A 101 -16.15 -4.82 11.98
C LEU A 101 -15.93 -3.81 10.83
N ASP A 102 -15.10 -2.80 11.05
CA ASP A 102 -14.79 -1.73 10.10
C ASP A 102 -13.51 -1.99 9.25
N THR A 103 -12.88 -3.15 9.40
CA THR A 103 -11.59 -3.48 8.77
C THR A 103 -11.70 -4.69 7.84
N LEU A 104 -11.56 -4.43 6.54
CA LEU A 104 -11.41 -5.45 5.50
C LEU A 104 -9.92 -5.77 5.32
N PRO A 105 -9.45 -7.01 5.55
CA PRO A 105 -8.08 -7.39 5.22
C PRO A 105 -7.78 -7.13 3.74
N LEU A 106 -6.85 -6.22 3.49
CA LEU A 106 -6.48 -5.72 2.17
C LEU A 106 -4.97 -5.58 2.12
N PHE A 107 -4.34 -6.24 1.15
CA PHE A 107 -2.90 -6.24 0.99
C PHE A 107 -2.51 -5.75 -0.38
N VAL A 108 -1.43 -4.98 -0.48
CA VAL A 108 -0.87 -4.51 -1.74
C VAL A 108 0.43 -5.23 -2.02
N LYS A 109 0.60 -5.71 -3.24
CA LYS A 109 1.83 -6.33 -3.69
C LYS A 109 2.91 -5.26 -3.85
N ALA A 110 4.09 -5.51 -3.30
CA ALA A 110 5.27 -4.69 -3.56
C ALA A 110 5.57 -4.64 -5.07
N GLY A 111 5.98 -3.47 -5.54
CA GLY A 111 6.10 -3.15 -6.96
C GLY A 111 4.85 -2.47 -7.55
N ALA A 112 3.74 -2.35 -6.82
CA ALA A 112 2.53 -1.72 -7.34
C ALA A 112 2.70 -0.23 -7.63
N ALA A 113 2.09 0.23 -8.73
CA ALA A 113 1.85 1.63 -9.04
C ALA A 113 0.35 1.79 -9.37
N VAL A 114 -0.42 2.30 -8.42
CA VAL A 114 -1.89 2.31 -8.48
C VAL A 114 -2.37 3.73 -8.81
N PRO A 115 -2.95 3.98 -9.99
CA PRO A 115 -3.52 5.29 -10.30
C PRO A 115 -4.83 5.50 -9.54
N MET A 116 -5.00 6.70 -9.00
CA MET A 116 -6.14 7.08 -8.16
C MET A 116 -6.64 8.49 -8.45
N TRP A 117 -7.91 8.76 -8.14
CA TRP A 117 -8.47 10.10 -8.04
C TRP A 117 -8.80 10.41 -6.58
N PRO A 118 -7.93 11.12 -5.86
CA PRO A 118 -8.11 11.33 -4.43
C PRO A 118 -9.30 12.25 -4.16
N GLY A 119 -10.07 11.94 -3.11
CA GLY A 119 -11.08 12.86 -2.55
C GLY A 119 -12.39 13.00 -3.33
N ILE A 120 -12.56 12.31 -4.45
CA ILE A 120 -13.81 12.31 -5.23
C ILE A 120 -14.89 11.43 -4.58
N ARG A 121 -16.16 11.78 -4.81
CA ARG A 121 -17.32 10.94 -4.43
C ARG A 121 -18.00 10.31 -5.64
N SER A 122 -17.72 10.85 -6.82
CA SER A 122 -18.11 10.35 -8.12
C SER A 122 -17.05 10.75 -9.14
N TYR A 123 -16.86 9.95 -10.20
CA TYR A 123 -16.04 10.35 -11.35
C TYR A 123 -16.46 11.71 -11.96
N ARG A 124 -17.72 12.12 -11.77
CA ARG A 124 -18.28 13.39 -12.24
C ARG A 124 -17.84 14.61 -11.42
N ASP A 125 -17.31 14.41 -10.22
CA ASP A 125 -16.82 15.51 -9.36
C ASP A 125 -15.49 16.07 -9.86
N ARG A 126 -14.85 15.41 -10.83
CA ARG A 126 -13.55 15.80 -11.36
C ARG A 126 -13.64 17.05 -12.20
N THR A 127 -12.65 17.91 -12.01
CA THR A 127 -12.37 19.08 -12.83
C THR A 127 -11.03 18.93 -13.54
N ALA A 128 -10.68 19.88 -14.42
CA ALA A 128 -9.37 19.92 -15.04
C ALA A 128 -8.21 20.05 -14.02
N ASP A 129 -8.50 20.59 -12.84
CA ASP A 129 -7.53 20.77 -11.75
C ASP A 129 -7.47 19.59 -10.78
N SER A 130 -8.31 18.56 -10.97
CA SER A 130 -8.27 17.36 -10.13
C SER A 130 -6.99 16.56 -10.42
N PRO A 131 -6.21 16.18 -9.40
CA PRO A 131 -4.97 15.47 -9.62
C PRO A 131 -5.21 14.02 -10.06
N LEU A 132 -4.27 13.50 -10.86
CA LEU A 132 -4.09 12.07 -11.00
C LEU A 132 -3.02 11.64 -9.99
N ALA A 133 -3.44 10.91 -8.97
CA ALA A 133 -2.55 10.38 -7.94
C ALA A 133 -1.99 9.01 -8.36
N TRP A 134 -0.79 8.69 -7.89
CA TRP A 134 -0.19 7.37 -7.96
C TRP A 134 0.18 6.90 -6.55
N ASP A 135 -0.47 5.84 -6.07
CA ASP A 135 -0.10 5.14 -4.84
C ASP A 135 0.92 4.06 -5.17
N VAL A 136 2.17 4.24 -4.75
CA VAL A 136 3.34 3.50 -5.22
C VAL A 136 3.96 2.72 -4.07
N TYR A 137 4.09 1.42 -4.23
CA TYR A 137 4.74 0.49 -3.30
C TYR A 137 6.07 0.06 -3.93
N PRO A 138 7.15 0.84 -3.82
CA PRO A 138 8.32 0.71 -4.68
C PRO A 138 9.11 -0.58 -4.40
N GLN A 139 9.22 -1.48 -5.38
CA GLN A 139 10.14 -2.62 -5.31
C GLN A 139 10.54 -3.09 -6.71
N GLY A 140 11.84 -3.13 -6.98
CA GLY A 140 12.35 -3.55 -8.29
C GLY A 140 11.90 -2.64 -9.43
N ASN A 141 11.75 -3.23 -10.63
CA ASN A 141 11.34 -2.53 -11.84
C ASN A 141 9.95 -3.01 -12.24
N THR A 142 8.97 -2.12 -12.22
CA THR A 142 7.57 -2.43 -12.50
C THR A 142 6.91 -1.33 -13.31
N SER A 143 5.69 -1.59 -13.78
CA SER A 143 4.94 -0.61 -14.54
C SER A 143 3.44 -0.84 -14.46
N PHE A 144 2.68 0.23 -14.64
CA PHE A 144 1.23 0.17 -14.83
C PHE A 144 0.83 1.05 -16.02
N THR A 145 -0.17 0.61 -16.79
CA THR A 145 -0.71 1.42 -17.90
C THR A 145 -2.12 1.88 -17.56
N LEU A 146 -2.26 3.17 -17.26
CA LEU A 146 -3.56 3.81 -17.10
C LEU A 146 -4.28 3.86 -18.46
N TYR A 147 -5.55 3.50 -18.47
CA TYR A 147 -6.47 3.66 -19.58
C TYR A 147 -7.50 4.76 -19.29
N GLU A 148 -7.78 5.62 -20.27
CA GLU A 148 -8.80 6.66 -20.21
C GLU A 148 -9.56 6.75 -21.54
N ASP A 149 -10.88 6.92 -21.49
CA ASP A 149 -11.72 7.28 -22.63
C ASP A 149 -12.83 8.26 -22.17
N ASP A 150 -13.87 8.47 -22.98
CA ASP A 150 -14.96 9.38 -22.63
C ASP A 150 -15.90 8.84 -21.52
N GLY A 151 -15.76 7.57 -21.12
CA GLY A 151 -16.54 6.91 -20.06
C GLY A 151 -18.03 6.72 -20.35
N VAL A 152 -18.52 7.07 -21.54
CA VAL A 152 -19.96 7.14 -21.84
C VAL A 152 -20.31 6.43 -23.14
N THR A 153 -19.51 6.61 -24.19
CA THR A 153 -19.82 6.08 -25.52
C THR A 153 -19.05 4.80 -25.81
N ARG A 154 -19.35 4.19 -26.97
CA ARG A 154 -18.64 3.01 -27.48
C ARG A 154 -17.47 3.37 -28.41
N GLN A 155 -17.11 4.65 -28.53
CA GLN A 155 -16.05 5.11 -29.45
C GLN A 155 -14.66 4.53 -29.14
N HIS A 156 -14.44 4.04 -27.92
CA HIS A 156 -13.23 3.30 -27.57
C HIS A 156 -12.98 2.08 -28.47
N ARG A 157 -14.05 1.47 -29.01
CA ARG A 157 -13.96 0.34 -29.96
C ARG A 157 -13.30 0.76 -31.28
N ASP A 158 -13.45 2.03 -31.64
CA ASP A 158 -12.89 2.64 -32.84
C ASP A 158 -11.54 3.35 -32.55
N GLY A 159 -10.91 3.05 -31.42
CA GLY A 159 -9.62 3.62 -31.04
C GLY A 159 -9.70 5.00 -30.36
N LYS A 160 -10.89 5.47 -29.96
CA LYS A 160 -11.03 6.74 -29.23
C LYS A 160 -10.82 6.53 -27.73
N TYR A 161 -9.57 6.34 -27.35
CA TYR A 161 -9.10 6.27 -25.98
C TYR A 161 -7.66 6.78 -25.90
N ALA A 162 -7.16 6.93 -24.69
CA ALA A 162 -5.76 7.20 -24.43
C ALA A 162 -5.20 6.26 -23.36
N THR A 163 -3.89 6.03 -23.42
CA THR A 163 -3.15 5.29 -22.40
C THR A 163 -1.99 6.12 -21.88
N GLN A 164 -1.66 5.97 -20.60
CA GLN A 164 -0.51 6.62 -19.98
C GLN A 164 0.22 5.62 -19.07
N ARG A 165 1.48 5.33 -19.39
CA ARG A 165 2.28 4.34 -18.67
C ARG A 165 3.09 4.98 -17.55
N ALA A 166 3.03 4.42 -16.35
CA ALA A 166 3.95 4.69 -15.27
C ALA A 166 5.00 3.57 -15.19
N ASP A 167 6.28 3.92 -15.15
CA ASP A 167 7.39 3.00 -14.88
C ASP A 167 8.03 3.34 -13.53
N VAL A 168 8.12 2.35 -12.65
CA VAL A 168 8.77 2.47 -11.34
C VAL A 168 10.10 1.74 -11.39
N ARG A 169 11.15 2.38 -10.88
CA ARG A 169 12.44 1.75 -10.59
C ARG A 169 12.78 2.02 -9.14
N ALA A 170 13.05 0.95 -8.42
CA ALA A 170 13.39 0.98 -7.00
C ALA A 170 14.40 -0.13 -6.70
N PRO A 171 15.08 -0.07 -5.55
CA PRO A 171 15.86 -1.20 -5.07
C PRO A 171 14.94 -2.43 -4.94
N LYS A 172 15.50 -3.63 -5.09
CA LYS A 172 14.75 -4.86 -4.77
C LYS A 172 14.53 -5.00 -3.27
N HIS A 173 15.50 -4.53 -2.48
CA HIS A 173 15.49 -4.56 -1.02
C HIS A 173 16.28 -3.36 -0.47
N GLY A 174 15.95 -2.92 0.74
CA GLY A 174 16.74 -1.94 1.49
C GLY A 174 16.77 -0.54 0.88
N ALA A 175 17.83 0.20 1.22
CA ALA A 175 18.01 1.60 0.85
C ALA A 175 18.42 1.79 -0.61
N GLY A 176 18.01 2.91 -1.20
CA GLY A 176 18.42 3.36 -2.52
C GLY A 176 17.44 4.36 -3.13
N ASP A 177 17.69 4.71 -4.39
CA ASP A 177 16.88 5.68 -5.11
C ASP A 177 15.60 5.04 -5.65
N VAL A 178 14.49 5.78 -5.56
CA VAL A 178 13.21 5.41 -6.18
C VAL A 178 12.89 6.43 -7.27
N SER A 179 12.53 5.96 -8.46
CA SER A 179 12.07 6.82 -9.55
C SER A 179 10.74 6.35 -10.11
N VAL A 180 9.81 7.28 -10.26
CA VAL A 180 8.51 7.06 -10.91
C VAL A 180 8.49 7.91 -12.17
N THR A 181 8.49 7.27 -13.33
CA THR A 181 8.45 7.93 -14.64
C THR A 181 7.05 7.82 -15.21
N ILE A 182 6.40 8.96 -15.45
CA ILE A 182 5.12 9.03 -16.13
C ILE A 182 5.40 9.36 -17.60
N ASN A 183 5.05 8.45 -18.50
CA ASN A 183 5.25 8.61 -19.94
C ASN A 183 4.20 9.53 -20.56
N GLU A 184 4.38 9.88 -21.84
CA GLU A 184 3.38 10.63 -22.58
C GLU A 184 2.06 9.85 -22.66
N SER A 185 0.93 10.57 -22.51
CA SER A 185 -0.39 10.03 -22.78
C SER A 185 -0.62 9.89 -24.28
N ARG A 186 -0.73 8.65 -24.77
CA ARG A 186 -0.87 8.31 -26.20
C ARG A 186 -2.32 8.01 -26.54
N GLY A 187 -2.75 8.37 -27.74
CA GLY A 187 -4.16 8.27 -28.16
C GLY A 187 -4.97 9.54 -27.93
N SER A 188 -6.24 9.51 -28.30
CA SER A 188 -7.13 10.67 -28.31
C SER A 188 -8.58 10.26 -28.08
N PHE A 189 -9.30 11.03 -27.28
CA PHE A 189 -10.74 10.95 -27.11
C PHE A 189 -11.29 12.33 -26.72
N THR A 190 -12.59 12.53 -26.87
CA THR A 190 -13.24 13.78 -26.50
C THR A 190 -13.14 14.02 -24.99
N GLY A 191 -12.58 15.16 -24.58
CA GLY A 191 -12.39 15.49 -23.16
C GLY A 191 -11.06 15.01 -22.56
N LYS A 192 -10.14 14.45 -23.38
CA LYS A 192 -8.79 14.10 -22.93
C LYS A 192 -8.06 15.31 -22.32
N GLN A 193 -7.58 15.14 -21.10
CA GLN A 193 -6.76 16.16 -20.41
C GLN A 193 -5.40 16.35 -21.11
N THR A 194 -5.06 17.59 -21.45
CA THR A 194 -3.76 17.97 -22.05
C THR A 194 -2.73 18.40 -21.00
N SER A 195 -3.20 18.75 -19.80
CA SER A 195 -2.41 19.08 -18.62
C SER A 195 -3.20 18.71 -17.36
N ARG A 196 -2.53 18.24 -16.31
CA ARG A 196 -3.15 17.95 -15.00
C ARG A 196 -2.12 17.98 -13.88
N PRO A 197 -2.49 18.29 -12.63
CA PRO A 197 -1.62 18.05 -11.49
C PRO A 197 -1.46 16.54 -11.24
N TYR A 198 -0.31 16.17 -10.71
CA TYR A 198 0.00 14.80 -10.28
C TYR A 198 0.36 14.77 -8.80
N GLU A 199 -0.11 13.73 -8.12
CA GLU A 199 0.26 13.40 -6.75
C GLU A 199 0.88 12.01 -6.69
N PHE A 200 1.81 11.80 -5.76
CA PHE A 200 2.45 10.52 -5.52
C PHE A 200 2.45 10.26 -4.03
N THR A 201 1.93 9.10 -3.64
CA THR A 201 2.06 8.54 -2.30
C THR A 201 3.02 7.37 -2.42
N VAL A 202 4.26 7.54 -1.97
CA VAL A 202 5.31 6.54 -2.15
C VAL A 202 5.59 5.90 -0.80
N HIS A 203 5.21 4.62 -0.67
CA HIS A 203 5.33 3.82 0.56
C HIS A 203 6.78 3.37 0.77
N THR A 204 7.61 4.30 1.19
CA THR A 204 9.00 4.04 1.58
C THR A 204 9.07 3.64 3.05
N GLY A 205 10.26 3.39 3.59
CA GLY A 205 10.47 3.28 5.04
C GLY A 205 11.42 4.34 5.59
N SER A 206 11.82 5.29 4.76
CA SER A 206 12.87 6.25 5.08
C SER A 206 12.71 7.53 4.30
N GLU A 207 13.01 8.65 4.96
CA GLU A 207 12.95 9.96 4.34
C GLU A 207 14.00 10.09 3.21
N PRO A 208 13.61 10.50 1.99
CA PRO A 208 14.57 10.78 0.94
C PRO A 208 15.37 12.04 1.27
N ARG A 209 16.66 12.06 0.92
CA ARG A 209 17.51 13.26 1.05
C ARG A 209 17.01 14.40 0.17
N VAL A 210 16.47 14.08 -1.01
CA VAL A 210 15.95 15.06 -1.96
C VAL A 210 14.94 14.41 -2.89
N VAL A 211 13.89 15.14 -3.23
CA VAL A 211 12.95 14.79 -4.29
C VAL A 211 13.14 15.72 -5.47
N LYS A 212 13.26 15.16 -6.67
CA LYS A 212 13.46 15.90 -7.92
C LYS A 212 12.35 15.58 -8.93
N LEU A 213 11.90 16.63 -9.62
CA LEU A 213 11.23 16.54 -10.92
C LEU A 213 12.27 16.93 -11.98
N ASP A 214 12.07 18.04 -12.70
CA ASP A 214 13.13 18.69 -13.50
C ASP A 214 14.11 19.49 -12.62
N ARG A 215 13.61 19.97 -11.49
CA ARG A 215 14.35 20.65 -10.42
C ARG A 215 14.08 19.97 -9.08
N THR A 216 14.89 20.29 -8.09
CA THR A 216 14.60 19.91 -6.70
C THR A 216 13.26 20.50 -6.27
N LEU A 217 12.38 19.66 -5.73
CA LEU A 217 11.12 20.08 -5.14
C LEU A 217 11.32 20.58 -3.70
N PRO A 218 10.60 21.63 -3.26
CA PRO A 218 10.63 22.08 -1.88
C PRO A 218 10.22 20.96 -0.92
N ALA A 219 11.03 20.73 0.12
CA ALA A 219 10.65 19.90 1.26
C ALA A 219 9.71 20.71 2.17
N LEU A 220 8.60 20.10 2.57
CA LEU A 220 7.57 20.69 3.41
C LEU A 220 7.57 19.98 4.76
N THR A 221 7.39 20.74 5.83
CA THR A 221 7.66 20.28 7.20
C THR A 221 6.47 19.62 7.89
N SER A 222 5.29 19.66 7.29
CA SER A 222 4.07 19.10 7.88
C SER A 222 2.99 18.85 6.82
N LYS A 223 1.98 18.05 7.19
CA LYS A 223 0.77 17.87 6.40
C LYS A 223 0.09 19.20 6.05
N ALA A 224 -0.01 20.12 7.01
CA ALA A 224 -0.67 21.40 6.78
C ALA A 224 0.10 22.29 5.78
N ALA A 225 1.44 22.26 5.84
CA ALA A 225 2.28 22.91 4.84
C ALA A 225 2.17 22.22 3.47
N TYR A 226 2.13 20.89 3.46
CA TYR A 226 1.84 20.09 2.28
C TYR A 226 0.53 20.52 1.66
N ASP A 227 -0.61 20.38 2.35
CA ASP A 227 -1.96 20.67 1.85
C ASP A 227 -2.06 22.08 1.20
N LYS A 228 -1.44 23.10 1.79
CA LYS A 228 -1.47 24.49 1.27
C LYS A 228 -0.55 24.74 0.07
N ALA A 229 0.50 23.94 -0.13
CA ALA A 229 1.47 24.17 -1.20
C ALA A 229 0.92 23.77 -2.58
N HIS A 230 1.33 24.48 -3.63
CA HIS A 230 1.02 24.11 -5.02
C HIS A 230 1.90 22.97 -5.55
N GLN A 231 3.13 22.85 -5.03
CA GLN A 231 4.06 21.79 -5.35
C GLN A 231 5.03 21.59 -4.19
N GLY A 232 5.59 20.40 -4.06
CA GLY A 232 6.54 20.06 -3.01
C GLY A 232 6.39 18.62 -2.56
N TRP A 233 7.15 18.25 -1.55
CA TRP A 233 7.07 16.93 -0.95
C TRP A 233 7.15 17.01 0.56
N TRP A 234 6.57 16.02 1.24
CA TRP A 234 6.59 15.88 2.68
C TRP A 234 6.73 14.39 3.02
N TYR A 235 7.54 14.09 4.05
CA TYR A 235 7.66 12.74 4.58
C TYR A 235 6.81 12.61 5.85
N ASP A 236 5.79 11.77 5.77
CA ASP A 236 5.00 11.34 6.92
C ASP A 236 5.63 10.09 7.51
N ARG A 237 6.41 10.28 8.57
CA ARG A 237 7.08 9.18 9.26
C ARG A 237 6.11 8.25 10.00
N ASP A 238 4.92 8.73 10.32
CA ASP A 238 3.95 8.05 11.17
C ASP A 238 2.86 7.33 10.34
N ASP A 239 2.60 7.78 9.11
CA ASP A 239 1.74 7.06 8.16
C ASP A 239 2.41 5.74 7.72
N ARG A 240 1.80 4.61 8.11
CA ARG A 240 2.10 3.25 7.61
C ARG A 240 3.59 2.86 7.60
N GLY A 241 4.40 3.47 8.48
CA GLY A 241 5.82 3.19 8.61
C GLY A 241 6.74 3.99 7.68
N GLY A 242 6.26 5.07 7.06
CA GLY A 242 7.11 6.08 6.41
C GLY A 242 6.71 6.44 4.98
N VAL A 243 5.65 7.20 4.79
CA VAL A 243 5.16 7.54 3.45
C VAL A 243 5.72 8.90 2.96
N VAL A 244 6.20 8.94 1.72
CA VAL A 244 6.58 10.19 1.05
C VAL A 244 5.42 10.65 0.17
N HIS A 245 4.90 11.84 0.47
CA HIS A 245 3.90 12.51 -0.34
C HIS A 245 4.58 13.53 -1.26
N VAL A 246 4.28 13.49 -2.54
CA VAL A 246 4.77 14.45 -3.54
C VAL A 246 3.59 15.00 -4.32
N LYS A 247 3.54 16.33 -4.53
CA LYS A 247 2.61 16.94 -5.47
C LYS A 247 3.28 17.91 -6.41
N THR A 248 2.67 18.05 -7.57
CA THR A 248 3.17 18.86 -8.68
C THR A 248 2.14 19.92 -9.05
N ALA A 249 2.62 21.06 -9.55
CA ALA A 249 1.78 21.93 -10.36
C ALA A 249 1.35 21.19 -11.64
N PRO A 250 0.32 21.64 -12.38
CA PRO A 250 -0.13 20.96 -13.59
C PRO A 250 1.01 20.73 -14.59
N LEU A 251 1.15 19.47 -15.02
CA LEU A 251 2.14 19.04 -16.02
C LEU A 251 1.42 18.60 -17.29
N SER A 252 2.03 18.90 -18.44
CA SER A 252 1.52 18.47 -19.73
C SER A 252 1.48 16.94 -19.82
N THR A 253 0.35 16.39 -20.26
CA THR A 253 0.20 14.94 -20.49
C THR A 253 0.91 14.47 -21.75
N ALA A 254 1.36 15.38 -22.62
CA ALA A 254 2.04 15.07 -23.87
C ALA A 254 3.56 14.89 -23.72
N LYS A 255 4.11 15.11 -22.51
CA LYS A 255 5.54 15.00 -22.22
C LYS A 255 5.76 14.02 -21.09
N LYS A 256 6.78 13.16 -21.23
CA LYS A 256 7.25 12.35 -20.12
C LYS A 256 7.91 13.23 -19.05
N PHE A 257 7.78 12.81 -17.80
CA PHE A 257 8.52 13.38 -16.68
C PHE A 257 8.84 12.29 -15.65
N THR A 258 9.81 12.55 -14.77
CA THR A 258 10.23 11.60 -13.74
C THR A 258 10.30 12.29 -12.39
N VAL A 259 9.63 11.71 -11.39
CA VAL A 259 9.83 12.03 -9.98
C VAL A 259 10.90 11.10 -9.43
N LYS A 260 11.99 11.64 -8.89
CA LYS A 260 13.11 10.88 -8.29
C LYS A 260 13.22 11.21 -6.81
N LEU A 261 13.15 10.19 -5.96
CA LEU A 261 13.41 10.25 -4.52
C LEU A 261 14.80 9.67 -4.31
N LEU A 262 15.77 10.50 -3.90
CA LEU A 262 17.16 10.07 -3.76
C LEU A 262 17.48 9.66 -2.32
N GLY A 263 18.10 8.50 -2.14
CA GLY A 263 18.55 7.98 -0.85
C GLY A 263 17.40 7.65 0.11
N THR A 264 16.33 7.03 -0.38
CA THR A 264 15.24 6.48 0.44
C THR A 264 15.38 4.95 0.48
N SER A 265 14.29 4.19 0.41
CA SER A 265 14.29 2.74 0.36
C SER A 265 13.24 2.21 -0.61
N ALA A 266 13.39 0.93 -0.97
CA ALA A 266 12.25 0.13 -1.40
C ALA A 266 11.16 0.13 -0.31
N VAL A 267 10.04 -0.53 -0.61
CA VAL A 267 8.89 -0.60 0.29
C VAL A 267 9.38 -0.90 1.70
N GLY A 268 9.05 0.03 2.58
CA GLY A 268 9.41 0.01 3.98
C GLY A 268 8.13 0.27 4.77
N GLY A 269 8.08 -0.30 5.95
CA GLY A 269 6.88 -0.32 6.77
C GLY A 269 7.23 -0.98 8.08
N LYS A 270 6.27 -0.98 9.02
CA LYS A 270 6.45 -1.69 10.30
C LYS A 270 6.67 -3.18 9.97
N LYS A 271 7.88 -3.70 10.17
CA LYS A 271 8.12 -5.14 10.01
C LYS A 271 7.20 -5.89 10.99
N ALA A 272 6.59 -6.99 10.55
CA ALA A 272 5.80 -7.84 11.43
C ALA A 272 6.61 -8.13 12.71
N SER A 273 6.03 -7.83 13.87
CA SER A 273 6.68 -8.01 15.16
C SER A 273 7.18 -9.45 15.29
N ALA A 274 8.41 -9.63 15.75
CA ALA A 274 8.82 -10.92 16.30
C ALA A 274 7.86 -11.26 17.45
N ALA A 275 7.25 -12.44 17.42
CA ALA A 275 6.56 -12.97 18.58
C ALA A 275 7.60 -13.15 19.71
N ALA A 276 7.44 -12.43 20.82
CA ALA A 276 8.20 -12.72 22.03
C ALA A 276 7.47 -13.85 22.77
N ALA A 277 8.13 -15.00 22.93
CA ALA A 277 7.61 -16.07 23.76
C ALA A 277 7.79 -15.69 25.23
N LEU A 278 6.69 -15.61 25.98
CA LEU A 278 6.71 -15.53 27.44
C LEU A 278 7.13 -16.90 27.97
N THR A 279 8.34 -17.01 28.49
CA THR A 279 8.78 -18.20 29.22
C THR A 279 8.87 -17.81 30.68
N ALA A 280 7.87 -18.14 31.48
CA ALA A 280 8.02 -18.12 32.93
C ALA A 280 8.94 -19.29 33.31
N PRO A 281 9.98 -19.10 34.14
CA PRO A 281 10.75 -20.22 34.66
C PRO A 281 9.80 -21.18 35.37
N THR A 282 9.77 -22.44 34.94
CA THR A 282 9.04 -23.50 35.64
C THR A 282 9.62 -23.62 37.06
N GLY A 283 8.81 -23.35 38.09
CA GLY A 283 9.18 -23.58 39.49
C GLY A 283 9.38 -22.36 40.39
N GLN A 284 8.99 -21.15 39.99
CA GLN A 284 9.00 -20.00 40.89
C GLN A 284 7.68 -19.96 41.70
N GLU A 285 7.64 -20.62 42.86
CA GLU A 285 6.58 -20.36 43.85
C GLU A 285 6.81 -18.97 44.47
N ALA A 286 6.06 -17.97 44.02
CA ALA A 286 5.99 -16.69 44.72
C ALA A 286 5.09 -16.87 45.95
N GLY A 287 5.70 -17.06 47.12
CA GLY A 287 4.97 -17.12 48.40
C GLY A 287 4.20 -15.82 48.66
N ALA A 288 3.04 -15.92 49.30
CA ALA A 288 2.18 -14.77 49.60
C ALA A 288 2.97 -13.65 50.30
N GLY A 289 2.92 -12.43 49.76
CA GLY A 289 3.61 -11.26 50.29
C GLY A 289 5.10 -11.14 49.92
N THR A 290 5.66 -12.07 49.14
CA THR A 290 7.06 -11.99 48.68
C THR A 290 7.12 -11.41 47.25
N PRO A 291 7.86 -10.31 47.01
CA PRO A 291 8.04 -9.77 45.66
C PRO A 291 8.75 -10.77 44.73
N GLY A 292 8.20 -10.97 43.53
CA GLY A 292 8.82 -11.76 42.46
C GLY A 292 9.15 -10.90 41.24
N THR A 293 10.17 -11.28 40.46
CA THR A 293 10.52 -10.60 39.20
C THR A 293 10.31 -11.57 38.04
N VAL A 294 9.51 -11.16 37.06
CA VAL A 294 9.37 -11.85 35.77
C VAL A 294 10.15 -11.04 34.74
N GLN A 295 11.18 -11.65 34.14
CA GLN A 295 11.92 -11.01 33.05
C GLN A 295 11.22 -11.31 31.71
N VAL A 296 11.07 -10.26 30.90
CA VAL A 296 10.57 -10.35 29.53
C VAL A 296 11.64 -9.78 28.62
N ASP A 297 12.34 -10.66 27.90
CA ASP A 297 13.34 -10.24 26.93
C ASP A 297 12.70 -10.06 25.56
N VAL A 298 12.75 -8.83 25.05
CA VAL A 298 12.36 -8.53 23.66
C VAL A 298 13.63 -8.21 22.89
N THR A 299 14.07 -9.15 22.05
CA THR A 299 15.28 -8.98 21.25
C THR A 299 14.94 -8.50 19.85
N ALA A 300 15.40 -7.29 19.49
CA ALA A 300 15.43 -6.85 18.12
C ALA A 300 16.44 -7.70 17.33
N GLY A 301 16.06 -8.16 16.14
CA GLY A 301 16.97 -8.85 15.22
C GLY A 301 17.92 -7.86 14.53
N ARG A 302 18.03 -7.92 13.20
CA ARG A 302 18.90 -7.03 12.41
C ARG A 302 18.31 -5.64 12.13
N SER A 303 17.27 -5.22 12.85
CA SER A 303 16.60 -3.94 12.64
C SER A 303 15.85 -3.50 13.88
N ASP A 304 15.64 -2.19 14.01
CA ASP A 304 15.02 -1.56 15.17
C ASP A 304 13.58 -2.06 15.40
N LEU A 305 13.22 -2.19 16.68
CA LEU A 305 11.86 -2.37 17.16
C LEU A 305 11.26 -0.99 17.44
N THR A 306 10.13 -0.67 16.80
CA THR A 306 9.37 0.57 17.03
C THR A 306 7.98 0.22 17.57
N ASP A 307 7.45 1.03 18.49
CA ASP A 307 6.11 0.88 19.09
C ASP A 307 5.89 -0.47 19.82
N THR A 308 6.90 -0.96 20.55
CA THR A 308 6.76 -2.20 21.34
C THR A 308 6.01 -1.93 22.63
N THR A 309 4.88 -2.60 22.82
CA THR A 309 4.12 -2.62 24.07
C THR A 309 4.20 -4.00 24.72
N VAL A 310 4.56 -4.05 26.01
CA VAL A 310 4.50 -5.25 26.84
C VAL A 310 3.35 -5.07 27.84
N SER A 311 2.35 -5.95 27.81
CA SER A 311 1.24 -5.95 28.75
C SER A 311 1.25 -7.23 29.58
N LEU A 312 1.20 -7.09 30.91
CA LEU A 312 1.10 -8.20 31.86
C LEU A 312 -0.31 -8.22 32.46
N GLN A 313 -1.04 -9.32 32.33
CA GLN A 313 -2.28 -9.54 33.08
C GLN A 313 -1.96 -10.31 34.36
N VAL A 314 -2.46 -9.82 35.50
CA VAL A 314 -2.30 -10.47 36.81
C VAL A 314 -3.68 -10.74 37.45
N PRO A 315 -3.80 -11.75 38.31
CA PRO A 315 -5.04 -12.03 39.05
C PRO A 315 -5.48 -10.87 39.95
N GLU A 316 -6.76 -10.87 40.35
CA GLU A 316 -7.31 -9.89 41.28
C GLU A 316 -6.51 -9.82 42.60
N GLY A 317 -6.22 -8.60 43.07
CA GLY A 317 -5.42 -8.36 44.28
C GLY A 317 -3.90 -8.29 44.08
N TRP A 318 -3.39 -8.60 42.88
CA TRP A 318 -1.97 -8.48 42.56
C TRP A 318 -1.63 -7.06 42.07
N GLN A 319 -0.52 -6.52 42.55
CA GLN A 319 0.00 -5.22 42.12
C GLN A 319 1.14 -5.43 41.12
N THR A 320 1.13 -4.65 40.04
CA THR A 320 2.24 -4.63 39.08
C THR A 320 2.91 -3.26 39.09
N ALA A 321 4.23 -3.25 39.00
CA ALA A 321 5.03 -2.05 38.80
C ALA A 321 6.07 -2.36 37.72
N THR A 322 6.14 -1.53 36.70
CA THR A 322 7.15 -1.66 35.65
C THR A 322 8.45 -1.04 36.16
N ALA A 323 9.50 -1.85 36.33
CA ALA A 323 10.84 -1.31 36.52
C ALA A 323 11.30 -0.67 35.20
N LYS A 324 11.78 0.58 35.26
CA LYS A 324 12.37 1.29 34.12
C LYS A 324 13.81 0.84 33.88
#